data_AF-A0A3M1GGH5-F1
#
_entry.id   AF-A0A3M1GGH5-F1
#
_cell.length_a   1.000
_cell.length_b   1.000
_cell.length_c   1.000
_cell.angle_alpha   90.00
_cell.angle_beta   90.00
_cell.angle_gamma   90.00
#
_symmetry.space_group_name_H-M   'P 1'
#
loop_
_entity.id
_entity.type
_entity.pdbx_description
1 polymer ?
#
loop_
_entity_poly.entity_id
_entity_poly.type
_entity_poly.pdbx_seq_one_letter_code
_entity_poly.pdbx_strand_id
1 'polypeptide(L)'
;AITPDGPRGPIYDLKAGALLAARRTGSAILLMGIEYRKAWRLKSWDRFCIPVPFSRARVRFELVSPEQLDAHREDLARWLRGRLMELNGEREQSAEAAG
;
A
#
# COMPACT_ATOMS: atom_id res chain seq x y z
N ALA A 1 -2.85 3.27 14.27
CA ALA A 1 -2.47 2.83 12.91
C ALA A 1 -2.54 1.30 12.88
N ILE A 2 -3.27 0.72 11.94
CA ILE A 2 -3.25 -0.72 11.66
C ILE A 2 -2.38 -0.89 10.42
N THR A 3 -1.24 -1.56 10.54
CA THR A 3 -0.47 -2.00 9.38
C THR A 3 -1.19 -3.25 8.83
N PRO A 4 -1.75 -3.20 7.61
CA PRO A 4 -2.50 -4.33 7.06
C PRO A 4 -1.60 -5.56 6.87
N ASP A 5 -0.31 -5.34 6.66
CA ASP A 5 0.68 -6.38 6.51
C ASP A 5 1.19 -6.74 7.91
N GLY A 6 0.78 -7.89 8.44
CA GLY A 6 1.39 -8.42 9.66
C GLY A 6 2.87 -8.74 9.43
N PRO A 7 3.61 -9.12 10.48
CA PRO A 7 5.06 -9.34 10.43
C PRO A 7 5.54 -10.43 9.45
N ARG A 8 4.67 -11.05 8.63
CA ARG A 8 4.98 -12.12 7.67
C ARG A 8 4.05 -12.17 6.44
N GLY A 9 3.25 -11.14 6.15
CA GLY A 9 2.36 -11.13 4.98
C GLY A 9 3.09 -10.63 3.72
N PRO A 10 2.76 -11.13 2.51
CA PRO A 10 3.30 -10.55 1.28
C PRO A 10 2.94 -9.06 1.20
N ILE A 11 3.88 -8.24 0.74
CA ILE A 11 3.73 -6.79 0.63
C ILE A 11 2.46 -6.50 -0.18
N TYR A 12 1.63 -5.57 0.30
CA TYR A 12 0.38 -5.13 -0.36
C TYR A 12 -0.81 -6.09 -0.27
N ASP A 13 -0.79 -7.03 0.69
CA ASP A 13 -1.93 -7.91 0.92
C ASP A 13 -2.78 -7.38 2.09
N LEU A 14 -3.79 -6.58 1.72
CA LEU A 14 -4.72 -5.98 2.66
C LEU A 14 -5.46 -7.06 3.45
N LYS A 15 -5.08 -7.26 4.72
CA LYS A 15 -5.76 -8.21 5.59
C LYS A 15 -7.27 -7.96 5.63
N ALA A 16 -8.02 -9.03 5.36
CA ALA A 16 -9.48 -9.05 5.38
C ALA A 16 -10.09 -8.46 6.68
N GLY A 17 -9.40 -8.62 7.82
CA GLY A 17 -9.87 -8.06 9.10
C GLY A 17 -9.92 -6.53 9.13
N ALA A 18 -8.95 -5.85 8.51
CA ALA A 18 -8.96 -4.38 8.44
C ALA A 18 -10.06 -3.86 7.51
N LEU A 19 -10.26 -4.53 6.38
CA LEU A 19 -11.34 -4.20 5.43
C LEU A 19 -12.72 -4.43 6.05
N LEU A 20 -12.92 -5.55 6.75
CA LEU A 20 -14.17 -5.86 7.42
C LEU A 20 -14.48 -4.87 8.54
N ALA A 21 -13.46 -4.42 9.31
CA ALA A 21 -13.62 -3.42 10.35
C ALA A 21 -14.04 -2.06 9.78
N ALA A 22 -13.37 -1.60 8.71
CA ALA A 22 -13.72 -0.34 8.05
C ALA A 22 -15.17 -0.35 7.55
N ARG A 23 -15.58 -1.45 6.90
CA ARG A 23 -16.96 -1.59 6.41
C ARG A 23 -18.00 -1.67 7.52
N ARG A 24 -17.76 -2.47 8.55
CA ARG A 24 -18.70 -2.60 9.69
C ARG A 24 -18.88 -1.31 10.47
N THR A 25 -17.88 -0.43 10.46
CA THR A 25 -17.92 0.84 11.18
C THR A 25 -18.33 2.02 10.30
N GLY A 26 -18.49 1.82 8.98
CA GLY A 26 -18.73 2.91 8.04
C GLY A 26 -17.55 3.88 7.95
N SER A 27 -16.34 3.43 8.27
CA SER A 27 -15.13 4.27 8.28
C SER A 27 -14.49 4.32 6.90
N ALA A 28 -14.01 5.50 6.51
CA ALA A 28 -13.16 5.66 5.34
C ALA A 28 -11.78 4.99 5.52
N ILE A 29 -11.15 4.60 4.41
CA ILE A 29 -9.78 4.08 4.39
C ILE A 29 -8.86 5.13 3.77
N LEU A 30 -7.78 5.50 4.46
CA LEU A 30 -6.73 6.33 3.91
C LEU A 30 -5.62 5.43 3.32
N LEU A 31 -5.53 5.37 2.00
CA LEU A 31 -4.42 4.75 1.29
C LEU A 31 -3.24 5.71 1.24
N MET A 32 -2.03 5.15 1.36
CA MET A 32 -0.78 5.90 1.32
C MET A 32 0.21 5.14 0.45
N GLY A 33 0.74 5.81 -0.58
CA GLY A 33 1.87 5.32 -1.36
C GLY A 33 3.09 6.19 -1.14
N ILE A 34 4.28 5.59 -1.11
CA ILE A 34 5.54 6.30 -0.89
C ILE A 34 6.53 5.90 -1.97
N GLU A 35 7.03 6.89 -2.71
CA GLU A 35 8.04 6.72 -3.76
C GLU A 35 9.33 7.43 -3.34
N TYR A 36 10.47 6.74 -3.33
CA TYR A 36 11.77 7.33 -3.03
C TYR A 36 12.57 7.60 -4.30
N ARG A 37 13.16 8.81 -4.42
CA ARG A 37 14.03 9.14 -5.56
C ARG A 37 15.29 8.26 -5.62
N LYS A 38 15.85 7.97 -4.45
CA LYS A 38 16.99 7.07 -4.23
C LYS A 38 16.81 6.40 -2.86
N ALA A 39 16.85 5.08 -2.81
CA ALA A 39 16.79 4.31 -1.58
C ALA A 39 17.67 3.07 -1.71
N TRP A 40 18.26 2.65 -0.59
CA TRP A 40 18.82 1.32 -0.45
C TRP A 40 17.68 0.36 -0.12
N ARG A 41 17.51 -0.68 -0.93
CA ARG A 41 16.61 -1.77 -0.63
C ARG A 41 17.40 -2.84 0.12
N LEU A 42 17.01 -3.11 1.36
CA LEU A 42 17.61 -4.20 2.11
C LEU A 42 17.23 -5.54 1.46
N LYS A 43 18.16 -6.49 1.43
CA LYS A 43 17.90 -7.88 1.02
C LYS A 43 17.29 -8.70 2.16
N SER A 44 16.53 -8.06 3.04
CA SER A 44 15.74 -8.70 4.09
C SER A 44 14.44 -9.25 3.53
N TRP A 45 13.81 -10.16 4.28
CA TRP A 45 12.52 -10.75 3.93
C TRP A 45 11.41 -9.71 3.71
N ASP A 46 11.55 -8.51 4.30
CA ASP A 46 10.61 -7.39 4.18
C ASP A 46 10.98 -6.37 3.08
N ARG A 47 12.14 -6.54 2.42
CA ARG A 47 12.67 -5.64 1.39
C ARG A 47 12.61 -4.14 1.79
N PHE A 48 12.85 -3.83 3.07
CA PHE A 48 12.71 -2.48 3.59
C PHE A 48 13.56 -1.46 2.81
N CYS A 49 12.96 -0.31 2.48
CA CYS A 49 13.61 0.77 1.75
C CYS A 49 14.13 1.84 2.71
N ILE A 50 15.45 2.01 2.76
CA ILE A 50 16.10 3.09 3.49
C ILE A 50 16.41 4.20 2.49
N PRO A 51 15.72 5.35 2.51
CA PRO A 51 16.07 6.47 1.66
C PRO A 51 17.51 6.91 1.94
N VAL A 52 18.30 7.12 0.89
CA VAL A 52 19.65 7.67 1.07
C VAL A 52 19.55 9.07 1.68
N PRO A 53 20.54 9.54 2.46
CA PRO A 53 20.52 10.89 3.02
C PRO A 53 20.27 11.94 1.94
N PHE A 54 19.39 12.90 2.22
CA PHE A 54 18.94 13.96 1.29
C PHE A 54 18.18 13.48 0.05
N SER A 55 17.75 12.21 0.02
CA SER A 55 16.81 11.73 -0.98
C SER A 55 15.44 12.37 -0.81
N ARG A 56 14.76 12.61 -1.93
CA ARG A 56 13.36 13.08 -1.91
C ARG A 56 12.44 11.88 -1.85
N ALA A 57 11.44 11.93 -0.97
CA ALA A 57 10.31 11.02 -0.98
C ALA A 57 9.08 11.78 -1.50
N ARG A 58 8.28 11.11 -2.34
CA ARG A 58 6.96 11.58 -2.74
C ARG A 58 5.94 10.68 -2.05
N VAL A 59 5.13 11.28 -1.19
CA VAL A 59 4.04 10.59 -0.51
C VAL A 59 2.74 10.98 -1.21
N ARG A 60 1.95 10.00 -1.59
CA ARG A 60 0.62 10.18 -2.17
C ARG A 60 -0.41 9.60 -1.22
N PHE A 61 -1.53 10.29 -1.08
CA PHE A 61 -2.65 9.88 -0.25
C PHE A 61 -3.90 9.79 -1.08
N GLU A 62 -4.74 8.81 -0.76
CA GLU A 62 -6.08 8.69 -1.33
C GLU A 62 -7.04 8.29 -0.24
N LEU A 63 -8.10 9.08 -0.08
CA LEU A 63 -9.20 8.75 0.82
C LEU A 63 -10.23 7.94 0.05
N VAL A 64 -10.43 6.70 0.48
CA VAL A 64 -11.48 5.81 0.00
C VAL A 64 -12.68 5.96 0.92
N SER A 65 -13.75 6.50 0.39
CA SER A 65 -15.01 6.71 1.09
C SER A 65 -15.74 5.39 1.39
N PRO A 66 -16.60 5.33 2.42
CA PRO A 66 -17.42 4.14 2.71
C PRO A 66 -18.26 3.69 1.50
N GLU A 67 -18.77 4.63 0.71
CA GLU A 67 -19.56 4.35 -0.50
C GLU A 67 -18.74 3.58 -1.54
N GLN A 68 -17.47 3.93 -1.71
CA GLN A 68 -16.55 3.21 -2.60
C GLN A 68 -16.22 1.82 -2.04
N LEU A 69 -16.09 1.66 -0.71
CA LEU A 69 -15.86 0.35 -0.10
C LEU A 69 -17.03 -0.61 -0.35
N ASP A 70 -18.25 -0.11 -0.32
CA ASP A 70 -19.44 -0.92 -0.59
C ASP A 70 -19.66 -1.16 -2.08
N ALA A 71 -19.35 -0.18 -2.95
CA ALA A 71 -19.40 -0.36 -4.40
C ALA A 71 -18.47 -1.47 -4.89
N HIS A 72 -17.31 -1.66 -4.24
CA HIS A 72 -16.32 -2.68 -4.57
C HIS A 72 -16.37 -3.90 -3.65
N ARG A 73 -17.50 -4.19 -2.98
CA ARG A 73 -17.58 -5.21 -1.92
C ARG A 73 -17.13 -6.62 -2.33
N GLU A 74 -17.28 -6.99 -3.60
CA GLU A 74 -16.99 -8.34 -4.11
C GLU A 74 -15.51 -8.50 -4.48
N ASP A 75 -14.84 -7.42 -4.85
CA ASP A 75 -13.46 -7.39 -5.33
C ASP A 75 -12.58 -6.39 -4.56
N LEU A 76 -13.01 -5.97 -3.36
CA LEU A 76 -12.44 -4.86 -2.60
C LEU A 76 -10.93 -4.95 -2.42
N ALA A 77 -10.43 -6.13 -2.04
CA ALA A 77 -9.00 -6.35 -1.84
C ALA A 77 -8.20 -6.15 -3.14
N ARG A 78 -8.72 -6.66 -4.27
CA ARG A 78 -8.09 -6.50 -5.59
C ARG A 78 -8.14 -5.04 -6.03
N TRP A 79 -9.28 -4.38 -5.84
CA TRP A 79 -9.48 -2.98 -6.22
C TRP A 79 -8.56 -2.05 -5.42
N LEU A 80 -8.54 -2.17 -4.09
CA LEU A 80 -7.65 -1.38 -3.23
C LEU A 80 -6.17 -1.65 -3.52
N ARG A 81 -5.80 -2.89 -3.85
CA ARG A 81 -4.44 -3.21 -4.30
C ARG A 81 -4.09 -2.44 -5.57
N GLY A 82 -4.98 -2.37 -6.55
CA GLY A 82 -4.79 -1.57 -7.77
C GLY A 82 -4.53 -0.10 -7.46
N ARG A 83 -5.38 0.51 -6.62
CA ARG A 83 -5.21 1.91 -6.17
C ARG A 83 -3.88 2.13 -5.45
N LEU A 84 -3.50 1.22 -4.56
CA LEU A 84 -2.24 1.30 -3.83
C LEU A 84 -1.02 1.22 -4.78
N MET A 85 -1.09 0.37 -5.82
CA MET A 85 -0.03 0.27 -6.84
C MET A 85 0.10 1.57 -7.64
N GLU A 86 -1.01 2.19 -8.00
CA GLU A 86 -1.02 3.49 -8.69
C GLU A 86 -0.40 4.60 -7.82
N LEU A 87 -0.66 4.57 -6.50
CA LEU A 87 -0.06 5.52 -5.56
C LEU A 87 1.45 5.32 -5.39
N ASN A 88 1.95 4.09 -5.49
CA ASN A 88 3.39 3.80 -5.44
C ASN A 88 4.13 4.16 -6.74
N GLY A 89 3.44 4.17 -7.88
CA GLY A 89 4.00 4.55 -9.18
C GLY A 89 4.84 3.46 -9.87
N GLU A 90 5.06 3.59 -11.18
CA GLU A 90 5.67 2.56 -12.04
C GLU A 90 7.12 2.17 -11.66
N ARG A 91 7.86 3.08 -11.00
CA ARG A 91 9.29 2.85 -10.65
C ARG A 91 9.49 1.76 -9.60
N GLU A 92 8.48 1.48 -8.78
CA GLU A 92 8.53 0.39 -7.80
C GLU A 92 8.54 -0.98 -8.52
N GLN A 93 7.86 -1.09 -9.68
CA GLN A 93 7.75 -2.33 -10.47
C GLN A 93 8.99 -2.62 -11.33
N SER A 94 9.69 -1.58 -11.83
CA SER A 94 10.94 -1.77 -12.60
C SER A 94 12.08 -2.34 -11.76
N ALA A 95 12.06 -2.11 -10.44
CA ALA A 95 13.00 -2.75 -9.51
C ALA A 95 12.68 -4.24 -9.27
N GLU A 96 11.45 -4.67 -9.55
CA GLU A 96 11.01 -6.07 -9.43
C GLU A 96 11.31 -6.89 -10.69
N ALA A 97 11.36 -6.26 -11.87
CA ALA A 97 11.67 -6.91 -13.15
C ALA A 97 13.18 -7.07 -13.45
N ALA A 98 14.06 -6.53 -12.61
CA ALA A 98 15.51 -6.53 -12.81
C ALA A 98 16.27 -7.41 -11.80
N GLY A 99 15.56 -8.28 -11.06
CA GLY A 99 16.12 -9.19 -10.04
C GLY A 99 16.14 -10.65 -10.49
#